data_AF-A0A671RNA9-F1
#
_entry.id   AF-A0A671RNA9-F1
#
_cell.length_a   1.000
_cell.length_b   1.000
_cell.length_c   1.000
_cell.angle_alpha   90.00
_cell.angle_beta   90.00
_cell.angle_gamma   90.00
#
_symmetry.space_group_name_H-M   'P 1'
#
loop_
_entity.id
_entity.type
_entity.pdbx_description
1 polymer ?
#
loop_
_entity_poly.entity_id
_entity_poly.type
_entity_poly.pdbx_seq_one_letter_code
_entity_poly.pdbx_strand_id
1 'polypeptide(L)'
;MVLHFCVFSLIYGADEEEEEEMVDPLETIRQECEQTAHCIHARERLEACETRISTRSHTEEDCTEELFDFLHALDHCIAQKLFSSVK
;
A
#
# COMPACT_ATOMS: atom_id res chain seq x y z
N MET A 1 -12.01 -15.43 -23.08
CA MET A 1 -11.22 -16.26 -22.13
C MET A 1 -9.97 -16.84 -22.76
N VAL A 2 -10.02 -17.52 -23.92
CA VAL A 2 -8.81 -18.08 -24.57
C VAL A 2 -7.79 -17.01 -24.97
N LEU A 3 -8.22 -15.86 -25.54
CA LEU A 3 -7.31 -14.74 -25.84
C LEU A 3 -6.70 -14.11 -24.58
N HIS A 4 -7.46 -13.97 -23.49
CA HIS A 4 -6.97 -13.41 -22.23
C HIS A 4 -5.93 -14.34 -21.59
N PHE A 5 -6.15 -15.65 -21.62
CA PHE A 5 -5.21 -16.65 -21.13
C PHE A 5 -3.94 -16.72 -22.00
N CYS A 6 -4.07 -16.59 -23.33
CA CYS A 6 -2.93 -16.62 -24.26
C CYS A 6 -2.07 -15.36 -24.14
N VAL A 7 -2.70 -14.18 -24.02
CA VAL A 7 -2.00 -12.90 -23.79
C VAL A 7 -1.36 -12.89 -22.40
N PHE A 8 -2.01 -13.40 -21.36
CA PHE A 8 -1.43 -13.53 -20.03
C PHE A 8 -0.22 -14.47 -20.02
N SER A 9 -0.29 -15.67 -20.64
CA SER A 9 0.87 -16.58 -20.76
C SER A 9 2.01 -16.04 -21.63
N LEU A 10 1.73 -15.27 -22.68
CA LEU A 10 2.79 -14.67 -23.53
C LEU A 10 3.46 -13.45 -22.88
N ILE A 11 2.80 -12.79 -21.92
CA ILE A 11 3.33 -11.64 -21.18
C ILE A 11 3.99 -12.06 -19.87
N TYR A 12 3.42 -13.01 -19.13
CA TYR A 12 3.92 -13.45 -17.81
C TYR A 12 4.78 -14.72 -17.86
N GLY A 13 4.70 -15.53 -18.93
CA GLY A 13 5.31 -16.87 -18.95
C GLY A 13 6.79 -16.97 -19.30
N ALA A 14 7.53 -15.85 -19.41
CA ALA A 14 8.97 -15.87 -19.72
C ALA A 14 9.85 -15.17 -18.67
N ASP A 15 9.25 -14.42 -17.73
CA ASP A 15 9.93 -13.69 -16.64
C ASP A 15 9.63 -14.29 -15.25
N GLU A 16 8.52 -15.02 -15.07
CA GLU A 16 8.12 -15.55 -13.75
C GLU A 16 9.13 -16.53 -13.13
N GLU A 17 9.92 -17.27 -13.92
CA GLU A 17 10.89 -18.24 -13.37
C GLU A 17 12.18 -17.59 -12.81
N GLU A 18 12.47 -16.32 -13.12
CA GLU A 18 13.69 -15.62 -12.63
C GLU A 18 13.39 -14.56 -11.55
N GLU A 19 12.13 -14.14 -11.36
CA GLU A 19 11.72 -13.09 -10.42
C GLU A 19 11.22 -13.60 -9.05
N GLU A 20 11.14 -14.92 -8.84
CA GLU A 20 10.51 -15.56 -7.67
C GLU A 20 11.17 -15.27 -6.30
N GLU A 21 12.31 -14.58 -6.23
CA GLU A 21 13.00 -14.28 -4.95
C GLU A 21 13.59 -12.86 -4.85
N MET A 22 13.04 -11.86 -5.53
CA MET A 22 13.42 -10.46 -5.26
C MET A 22 12.39 -9.78 -4.34
N VAL A 23 12.68 -9.73 -3.03
CA VAL A 23 11.84 -8.99 -2.07
C VAL A 23 12.03 -7.49 -2.27
N ASP A 24 10.96 -6.76 -2.59
CA ASP A 24 10.99 -5.30 -2.68
C ASP A 24 11.37 -4.69 -1.31
N PRO A 25 12.52 -3.99 -1.21
CA PRO A 25 12.92 -3.33 0.03
C PRO A 25 11.89 -2.30 0.53
N LEU A 26 11.10 -1.72 -0.38
CA LEU A 26 10.02 -0.80 -0.04
C LEU A 26 8.97 -1.47 0.85
N GLU A 27 8.56 -2.70 0.53
CA GLU A 27 7.49 -3.40 1.25
C GLU A 27 7.93 -3.72 2.69
N THR A 28 9.18 -4.14 2.86
CA THR A 28 9.75 -4.38 4.20
C THR A 28 9.79 -3.09 5.03
N ILE A 29 10.30 -2.00 4.44
CA ILE A 29 10.41 -0.70 5.13
C ILE A 29 9.03 -0.13 5.44
N ARG A 30 8.06 -0.31 4.54
CA ARG A 30 6.68 0.10 4.73
C ARG A 30 6.08 -0.59 5.95
N GLN A 31 6.19 -1.92 6.04
CA GLN A 31 5.69 -2.69 7.19
C GLN A 31 6.33 -2.25 8.51
N GLU A 32 7.63 -1.94 8.51
CA GLU A 32 8.29 -1.37 9.69
C GLU A 32 7.73 0.01 10.05
N CYS A 33 7.53 0.88 9.06
CA CYS A 33 7.06 2.25 9.28
C CYS A 33 5.59 2.30 9.73
N GLU A 34 4.75 1.37 9.29
CA GLU A 34 3.36 1.23 9.73
C GLU A 34 3.25 0.93 11.25
N GLN A 35 4.28 0.36 11.86
CA GLN A 35 4.32 0.07 13.31
C GLN A 35 4.75 1.27 14.16
N THR A 36 5.07 2.41 13.56
CA THR A 36 5.37 3.63 14.32
C THR A 36 4.12 4.20 14.95
N ALA A 37 4.24 4.77 16.16
CA ALA A 37 3.08 5.29 16.90
C ALA A 37 2.25 6.32 16.11
N HIS A 38 2.90 7.16 15.32
CA HIS A 38 2.23 8.16 14.49
C HIS A 38 1.44 7.51 13.33
N CYS A 39 2.01 6.50 12.66
CA CYS A 39 1.31 5.76 11.61
C CYS A 39 0.16 4.93 12.16
N ILE A 40 0.32 4.30 13.32
CA ILE A 40 -0.75 3.55 13.99
C ILE A 40 -1.93 4.47 14.30
N HIS A 41 -1.69 5.63 14.91
CA HIS A 41 -2.76 6.57 15.24
C HIS A 41 -3.46 7.12 13.99
N ALA A 42 -2.71 7.44 12.93
CA ALA A 42 -3.29 7.89 11.67
C ALA A 42 -4.13 6.78 11.00
N ARG A 43 -3.66 5.53 11.04
CA ARG A 43 -4.41 4.36 10.55
C ARG A 43 -5.70 4.13 11.32
N GLU A 44 -5.67 4.22 12.65
CA GLU A 44 -6.87 4.10 13.49
C GLU A 44 -7.93 5.15 13.13
N ARG A 45 -7.51 6.39 12.83
CA ARG A 45 -8.44 7.44 12.35
C ARG A 45 -9.03 7.13 10.99
N LEU A 46 -8.22 6.61 10.06
CA LEU A 46 -8.67 6.18 8.74
C LEU A 46 -9.70 5.05 8.86
N GLU A 47 -9.40 3.99 9.62
CA GLU A 47 -10.33 2.88 9.87
C GLU A 47 -11.64 3.33 10.53
N ALA A 48 -11.57 4.30 11.44
CA ALA A 48 -12.76 4.91 12.05
C ALA A 48 -13.60 5.69 11.03
N CYS A 49 -12.97 6.38 10.08
CA CYS A 49 -13.67 7.02 8.96
C CYS A 49 -14.31 6.00 8.02
N GLU A 50 -13.58 4.95 7.62
CA GLU A 50 -14.10 3.90 6.75
C GLU A 50 -15.30 3.18 7.40
N THR A 51 -15.23 2.91 8.70
CA THR A 51 -16.34 2.36 9.47
C THR A 51 -17.54 3.32 9.46
N ARG A 52 -17.31 4.62 9.62
CA ARG A 52 -18.38 5.63 9.58
C ARG A 52 -19.06 5.68 8.20
N ILE A 53 -18.29 5.70 7.12
CA ILE A 53 -18.82 5.74 5.75
C ILE A 53 -19.55 4.45 5.39
N SER A 54 -19.01 3.28 5.75
CA SER A 54 -19.65 1.98 5.45
C SER A 54 -21.04 1.83 6.07
N THR A 55 -21.33 2.51 7.18
CA THR A 55 -22.66 2.51 7.80
C THR A 55 -23.65 3.49 7.16
N ARG A 56 -23.19 4.43 6.32
CA ARG A 56 -24.05 5.44 5.70
C ARG A 56 -24.43 5.01 4.28
N SER A 57 -25.74 4.96 4.01
CA SER A 57 -26.24 4.57 2.68
C SER A 57 -26.11 5.67 1.63
N HIS A 58 -26.15 6.95 2.04
CA HIS A 58 -25.98 8.12 1.18
C HIS A 58 -25.19 9.17 1.95
N THR A 59 -23.93 9.38 1.61
CA THR A 59 -23.05 10.37 2.20
C THR A 59 -22.13 10.92 1.12
N GLU A 60 -21.84 12.22 1.16
CA GLU A 60 -20.82 12.88 0.33
C GLU A 60 -19.46 12.91 1.04
N GLU A 61 -19.41 12.42 2.28
CA GLU A 61 -18.17 12.24 3.04
C GLU A 61 -17.26 11.20 2.38
N ASP A 62 -15.97 11.51 2.29
CA ASP A 62 -14.89 10.60 1.94
C ASP A 62 -13.80 10.62 3.03
N CYS A 63 -12.91 9.63 3.03
CA CYS A 63 -11.80 9.53 3.99
C CYS A 63 -10.47 10.00 3.38
N THR A 64 -10.49 10.90 2.38
CA THR A 64 -9.25 11.32 1.71
C THR A 64 -8.34 12.14 2.62
N GLU A 65 -8.91 12.90 3.56
CA GLU A 65 -8.13 13.62 4.58
C GLU A 65 -7.36 12.62 5.47
N GLU A 66 -8.04 11.63 6.07
CA GLU A 66 -7.39 10.64 6.92
C GLU A 66 -6.39 9.77 6.15
N LEU A 67 -6.67 9.50 4.87
CA LEU A 67 -5.74 8.79 3.99
C LEU A 67 -4.46 9.61 3.76
N PHE A 68 -4.58 10.91 3.48
CA PHE A 68 -3.41 11.77 3.30
C PHE A 68 -2.63 11.97 4.60
N ASP A 69 -3.29 12.04 5.76
CA ASP A 69 -2.63 12.05 7.06
C ASP A 69 -1.79 10.77 7.28
N PHE A 70 -2.35 9.60 6.98
CA PHE A 70 -1.66 8.32 7.09
C PHE A 70 -0.49 8.23 6.10
N LEU A 71 -0.69 8.59 4.84
CA LEU A 71 0.38 8.59 3.84
C LEU A 71 1.50 9.55 4.20
N HIS A 72 1.18 10.75 4.69
CA HIS A 72 2.18 11.71 5.14
C HIS A 72 3.04 11.15 6.29
N ALA A 73 2.41 10.50 7.26
CA ALA A 73 3.10 9.83 8.36
C ALA A 73 4.04 8.73 7.87
N LEU A 74 3.53 7.90 6.96
CA LEU A 74 4.24 6.75 6.41
C LEU A 74 5.44 7.20 5.57
N ASP A 75 5.22 8.14 4.64
CA ASP A 75 6.25 8.68 3.75
C ASP A 75 7.37 9.39 4.52
N HIS A 76 7.04 10.08 5.62
CA HIS A 76 8.04 10.69 6.49
C HIS A 76 9.02 9.66 7.06
N CYS A 77 8.53 8.46 7.40
CA CYS A 77 9.36 7.36 7.87
C CYS A 77 10.10 6.66 6.72
N ILE A 78 9.40 6.36 5.62
CA ILE A 78 9.97 5.64 4.46
C ILE A 78 11.11 6.44 3.84
N ALA A 79 10.95 7.75 3.66
CA ALA A 79 11.95 8.61 3.04
C ALA A 79 13.30 8.58 3.77
N GLN A 80 13.32 8.31 5.08
CA GLN A 80 14.54 8.21 5.87
C GLN A 80 15.29 6.88 5.65
N LYS A 81 14.59 5.83 5.23
CA LYS A 81 15.11 4.46 5.15
C LYS A 81 15.30 3.97 3.72
N LEU A 82 14.35 4.26 2.82
CA LEU A 82 14.27 3.66 1.48
C LEU A 82 15.52 3.88 0.65
N PHE A 83 16.03 5.12 0.61
CA PHE A 83 17.21 5.47 -0.19
C PHE A 83 18.52 4.84 0.30
N SER A 84 18.52 4.19 1.46
CA SER A 84 19.67 3.39 1.92
C SER A 84 19.63 1.94 1.44
N SER A 85 18.44 1.46 1.04
CA SER A 85 18.20 0.06 0.63
C SER A 85 18.14 -0.13 -0.89
N VAL A 86 17.86 0.94 -1.64
CA VAL A 86 17.93 0.94 -3.11
C VAL A 86 19.33 1.39 -3.57
N LYS A 87 19.93 0.69 -4.54
CA LYS A 87 21.31 0.89 -5.00
C LYS A 87 21.38 1.32 -6.46
#